data_AF-A0A0Q0ZFB4-F1
#
_entry.id   AF-A0A0Q0ZFB4-F1
#
_cell.length_a   1.000
_cell.length_b   1.000
_cell.length_c   1.000
_cell.angle_alpha   90.00
_cell.angle_beta   90.00
_cell.angle_gamma   90.00
#
_symmetry.space_group_name_H-M   'P 1'
#
loop_
_entity.id
_entity.type
_entity.pdbx_description
1 polymer ?
#
loop_
_entity_poly.entity_id
_entity_poly.type
_entity_poly.pdbx_seq_one_letter_code
_entity_poly.pdbx_strand_id
1 'polypeptide(L)'
;MYARNYLEMLKKLSLLLAVITAFAWLNPVAAQNTPYTIIANPGENASSEIRFNWHTNIGSGDSYIIYTRRSDKNWKNAISARADQELCTVFDSIYSKKPNGENFYEDVRFIRNTIALQGLKEDTEYQYKLSSEQKPTSSPHSNQNSEIHYFKTAPKSSKWNMGIISDMHVYAPLPNRQKAAMEMVRQLEKQNKKPFNMMLHVGDMAAWGGSYSFWPTLYADSTFSKYVWAGVNGNHDNMTRLNAQSNKFFHSVNNNPLNGYQGEIGVSYHFIYGDALFVMLNNEAMKSDEELAKAQDWTREVIKNNPAKYVIVLEHYQWFMGDDGKSSQYNRWKELFDQCGVDLAISGNNHIYVRTNAIYADKETDGSKGTVYIQTPSSDNERGRPLEEQLYNKDLIKFRWSEGSKTVGALIMKAEKKRLTLTLYDRNGNAIDQVSVKSKSKKLR
;
A
#
# COMPACT_ATOMS: atom_id res chain seq x y z
N MET A 1 49.43 49.79 38.21
CA MET A 1 48.07 49.32 38.57
C MET A 1 47.25 48.84 37.36
N TYR A 2 47.55 49.27 36.13
CA TYR A 2 46.78 48.87 34.93
C TYR A 2 47.15 47.52 34.28
N ALA A 3 48.37 47.00 34.49
CA ALA A 3 48.82 45.75 33.84
C ALA A 3 48.30 44.46 34.50
N ARG A 4 47.96 44.50 35.80
CA ARG A 4 47.49 43.32 36.56
C ARG A 4 46.04 42.94 36.23
N ASN A 5 45.21 43.93 35.87
CA ASN A 5 43.80 43.72 35.51
C ASN A 5 43.62 43.15 34.09
N TYR A 6 44.54 43.42 33.16
CA TYR A 6 44.47 42.87 31.80
C TYR A 6 44.76 41.37 31.75
N LEU A 7 45.69 40.88 32.58
CA LEU A 7 46.08 39.47 32.62
C LEU A 7 45.01 38.58 33.28
N GLU A 8 44.28 39.11 34.28
CA GLU A 8 43.10 38.46 34.88
C GLU A 8 41.92 38.40 33.91
N MET A 9 41.69 39.47 33.14
CA MET A 9 40.61 39.53 32.15
C MET A 9 40.86 38.58 30.97
N LEU A 10 42.10 38.47 30.48
CA LEU A 10 42.49 37.53 29.43
C LEU A 10 42.43 36.05 29.88
N LYS A 11 42.74 35.75 31.16
CA LYS A 11 42.56 34.41 31.74
C LYS A 11 41.09 34.03 31.91
N LYS A 12 40.23 34.98 32.28
CA LYS A 12 38.77 34.75 32.34
C LYS A 12 38.14 34.62 30.94
N LEU A 13 38.62 35.36 29.93
CA LEU A 13 38.14 35.24 28.55
C LEU A 13 38.56 33.91 27.90
N SER A 14 39.78 33.43 28.16
CA SER A 14 40.27 32.15 27.64
C SER A 14 39.62 30.94 28.33
N LEU A 15 39.29 31.04 29.63
CA LEU A 15 38.49 30.01 30.31
C LEU A 15 37.03 30.01 29.84
N LEU A 16 36.44 31.17 29.56
CA LEU A 16 35.09 31.26 28.98
C LEU A 16 35.05 30.75 27.54
N LEU A 17 36.08 31.01 26.73
CA LEU A 17 36.19 30.46 25.37
C LEU A 17 36.40 28.95 25.38
N ALA A 18 37.18 28.41 26.32
CA ALA A 18 37.39 26.97 26.48
C ALA A 18 36.14 26.23 27.01
N VAL A 19 35.31 26.89 27.82
CA VAL A 19 34.03 26.34 28.30
C VAL A 19 32.94 26.46 27.22
N ILE A 20 33.00 27.48 26.35
CA ILE A 20 32.08 27.63 25.21
C ILE A 20 32.46 26.70 24.04
N THR A 21 33.74 26.37 23.85
CA THR A 21 34.16 25.38 22.83
C THR A 21 34.05 23.92 23.29
N ALA A 22 33.97 23.65 24.60
CA ALA A 22 33.71 22.31 25.13
C ALA A 22 32.22 21.90 25.12
N PHE A 23 31.28 22.84 24.93
CA PHE A 23 29.85 22.55 24.85
C PHE A 23 29.28 22.56 23.41
N ALA A 24 30.12 22.76 22.40
CA ALA A 24 29.68 22.80 20.99
C ALA A 24 29.90 21.48 20.23
N TRP A 25 30.41 20.42 20.86
CA TRP A 25 30.75 19.15 20.21
C TRP A 25 30.30 17.92 20.99
N LEU A 26 29.02 17.86 21.37
CA LEU A 26 28.33 16.61 21.71
C LEU A 26 26.83 16.77 21.41
N ASN A 27 26.47 16.82 20.12
CA ASN A 27 25.14 16.42 19.67
C ASN A 27 25.22 15.70 18.31
N PRO A 28 25.72 14.45 18.26
CA PRO A 28 25.39 13.57 17.14
C PRO A 28 24.54 12.35 17.54
N VAL A 29 23.84 12.37 18.69
CA VAL A 29 23.15 11.16 19.22
C VAL A 29 21.67 11.41 19.57
N ALA A 30 21.01 12.31 18.84
CA ALA A 30 19.56 12.54 19.01
C ALA A 30 18.76 12.35 17.70
N ALA A 31 19.42 11.94 16.61
CA ALA A 31 18.79 11.67 15.31
C ALA A 31 18.75 10.16 14.97
N GLN A 32 19.12 9.29 15.90
CA GLN A 32 19.58 7.94 15.54
C GLN A 32 18.48 6.86 15.53
N ASN A 33 17.28 7.09 16.07
CA ASN A 33 16.30 6.02 16.31
C ASN A 33 14.86 6.28 15.81
N THR A 34 14.57 7.36 15.10
CA THR A 34 13.18 7.66 14.68
C THR A 34 12.71 6.69 13.58
N PRO A 35 11.63 5.93 13.78
CA PRO A 35 11.05 5.09 12.73
C PRO A 35 10.46 5.92 11.58
N TYR A 36 10.62 5.45 10.35
CA TYR A 36 10.04 6.05 9.14
C TYR A 36 9.52 4.97 8.19
N THR A 37 8.81 5.36 7.12
CA THR A 37 8.21 4.41 6.17
C THR A 37 7.30 3.41 6.89
N ILE A 38 6.50 3.92 7.83
CA ILE A 38 5.60 3.11 8.66
C ILE A 38 4.35 2.77 7.84
N ILE A 39 4.04 1.48 7.71
CA ILE A 39 2.83 1.01 7.05
C ILE A 39 2.28 -0.23 7.74
N ALA A 40 0.95 -0.33 7.74
CA ALA A 40 0.21 -1.50 8.20
C ALA A 40 -0.41 -2.22 7.01
N ASN A 41 -0.14 -3.53 6.89
CA ASN A 41 -0.69 -4.43 5.89
C ASN A 41 -1.56 -5.49 6.55
N PRO A 42 -2.53 -6.11 5.84
CA PRO A 42 -3.34 -7.19 6.41
C PRO A 42 -2.48 -8.41 6.73
N GLY A 43 -2.84 -9.15 7.79
CA GLY A 43 -2.40 -10.54 7.95
C GLY A 43 -3.19 -11.48 7.05
N GLU A 44 -2.75 -12.74 6.95
CA GLU A 44 -3.44 -13.78 6.14
C GLU A 44 -4.91 -13.92 6.54
N ASN A 45 -5.18 -13.87 7.85
CA ASN A 45 -6.51 -13.71 8.41
C ASN A 45 -6.61 -12.34 9.10
N ALA A 46 -7.10 -11.34 8.37
CA ALA A 46 -7.16 -9.95 8.83
C ALA A 46 -8.06 -9.75 10.07
N SER A 47 -8.86 -10.73 10.48
CA SER A 47 -9.67 -10.67 11.71
C SER A 47 -8.84 -10.87 12.99
N SER A 48 -7.67 -11.50 12.88
CA SER A 48 -6.84 -11.86 14.04
C SER A 48 -5.35 -11.61 13.85
N GLU A 49 -4.95 -11.18 12.64
CA GLU A 49 -3.57 -10.83 12.30
C GLU A 49 -3.49 -9.48 11.58
N ILE A 50 -2.46 -8.71 11.90
CA ILE A 50 -2.01 -7.54 11.16
C ILE A 50 -0.49 -7.57 11.04
N ARG A 51 0.04 -6.96 9.99
CA ARG A 51 1.47 -6.94 9.69
C ARG A 51 1.95 -5.50 9.60
N PHE A 52 3.13 -5.21 10.14
CA PHE A 52 3.72 -3.87 10.10
C PHE A 52 5.09 -3.90 9.44
N ASN A 53 5.41 -2.82 8.74
CA ASN A 53 6.74 -2.49 8.23
C ASN A 53 7.12 -1.09 8.72
N TRP A 54 8.36 -0.91 9.15
CA TRP A 54 8.98 0.41 9.31
C TRP A 54 10.49 0.31 9.18
N HIS A 55 11.14 1.41 8.84
CA HIS A 55 12.58 1.48 8.65
C HIS A 55 13.23 2.31 9.76
N THR A 56 14.45 1.92 10.11
CA THR A 56 15.32 2.63 11.05
C THR A 56 16.73 2.71 10.48
N ASN A 57 17.54 3.61 10.99
CA ASN A 57 18.92 3.76 10.52
C ASN A 57 19.78 2.57 10.97
N ILE A 58 20.89 2.33 10.28
CA ILE A 58 21.89 1.35 10.74
C ILE A 58 22.41 1.81 12.11
N GLY A 59 22.46 0.87 13.06
CA GLY A 59 22.91 1.15 14.42
C GLY A 59 21.81 1.63 15.37
N SER A 60 20.53 1.70 14.94
CA SER A 60 19.41 2.08 15.83
C SER A 60 19.11 1.05 16.94
N GLY A 61 19.74 -0.13 16.89
CA GLY A 61 19.50 -1.22 17.84
C GLY A 61 18.18 -1.95 17.61
N ASP A 62 17.69 -2.59 18.66
CA ASP A 62 16.42 -3.34 18.62
C ASP A 62 15.23 -2.41 18.41
N SER A 63 14.21 -2.90 17.71
CA SER A 63 12.95 -2.18 17.52
C SER A 63 11.75 -2.98 18.02
N TYR A 64 10.79 -2.28 18.61
CA TYR A 64 9.62 -2.86 19.27
C TYR A 64 8.36 -2.14 18.81
N ILE A 65 7.27 -2.91 18.71
CA ILE A 65 5.92 -2.36 18.68
C ILE A 65 5.26 -2.58 20.04
N ILE A 66 4.73 -1.50 20.61
CA ILE A 66 3.93 -1.55 21.83
C ILE A 66 2.49 -1.29 21.41
N TYR A 67 1.58 -2.21 21.72
CA TYR A 67 0.19 -2.11 21.29
C TYR A 67 -0.79 -2.55 22.39
N THR A 68 -2.00 -2.01 22.34
CA THR A 68 -3.11 -2.38 23.21
C THR A 68 -4.44 -2.10 22.53
N ARG A 69 -5.54 -2.59 23.10
CA ARG A 69 -6.89 -2.22 22.65
C ARG A 69 -7.09 -0.71 22.85
N ARG A 70 -7.77 -0.03 21.92
CA ARG A 70 -8.02 1.42 22.00
C ARG A 70 -8.80 1.85 23.26
N SER A 71 -9.50 0.91 23.89
CA SER A 71 -10.18 1.12 25.19
C SER A 71 -9.21 1.26 26.37
N ASP A 72 -7.98 0.75 26.27
CA ASP A 72 -6.95 0.83 27.30
C ASP A 72 -6.19 2.17 27.23
N LYS A 73 -6.87 3.24 27.63
CA LYS A 73 -6.36 4.63 27.52
C LYS A 73 -5.03 4.87 28.23
N ASN A 74 -4.77 4.12 29.30
CA ASN A 74 -3.58 4.26 30.12
C ASN A 74 -2.52 3.20 29.81
N TRP A 75 -2.69 2.41 28.73
CA TRP A 75 -1.73 1.39 28.30
C TRP A 75 -1.38 0.35 29.37
N LYS A 76 -2.31 0.08 30.31
CA LYS A 76 -2.09 -0.85 31.44
C LYS A 76 -1.92 -2.30 30.99
N ASN A 77 -2.54 -2.64 29.87
CA ASN A 77 -2.53 -3.98 29.27
C ASN A 77 -1.72 -4.00 27.96
N ALA A 78 -0.78 -3.06 27.81
CA ALA A 78 0.04 -2.99 26.62
C ALA A 78 0.96 -4.20 26.50
N ILE A 79 1.03 -4.73 25.29
CA ILE A 79 1.94 -5.81 24.91
C ILE A 79 3.08 -5.16 24.13
N SER A 80 4.30 -5.51 24.48
CA SER A 80 5.51 -5.15 23.73
C SER A 80 5.98 -6.36 22.96
N ALA A 81 6.19 -6.20 21.65
CA ALA A 81 6.67 -7.25 20.77
C ALA A 81 7.87 -6.73 19.97
N ARG A 82 8.94 -7.52 19.94
CA ARG A 82 10.16 -7.19 19.19
C ARG A 82 9.94 -7.46 17.71
N ALA A 83 10.41 -6.55 16.86
CA ALA A 83 10.38 -6.71 15.42
C ALA A 83 11.48 -7.66 14.93
N ASP A 84 11.19 -8.37 13.84
CA ASP A 84 12.23 -8.97 13.00
C ASP A 84 12.97 -7.85 12.27
N GLN A 85 14.29 -7.96 12.20
CA GLN A 85 15.15 -6.91 11.65
C GLN A 85 16.09 -7.47 10.60
N GLU A 86 16.15 -6.81 9.45
CA GLU A 86 17.10 -7.14 8.37
C GLU A 86 17.79 -5.88 7.83
N LEU A 87 19.05 -6.00 7.44
CA LEU A 87 19.73 -4.95 6.70
C LEU A 87 19.21 -4.95 5.26
N CYS A 88 18.61 -3.83 4.85
CA CYS A 88 18.17 -3.62 3.48
C CYS A 88 19.22 -2.81 2.71
N THR A 89 19.71 -3.39 1.62
CA THR A 89 20.62 -2.74 0.65
C THR A 89 20.01 -2.68 -0.76
N VAL A 90 18.73 -3.01 -0.91
CA VAL A 90 18.05 -3.11 -2.21
C VAL A 90 18.07 -1.79 -2.97
N PHE A 91 18.11 -0.67 -2.24
CA PHE A 91 18.07 0.69 -2.78
C PHE A 91 19.45 1.38 -2.84
N ASP A 92 20.51 0.64 -2.54
CA ASP A 92 21.87 1.20 -2.50
C ASP A 92 22.39 1.47 -3.91
N SER A 93 23.00 2.64 -4.10
CA SER A 93 23.51 3.16 -5.36
C SER A 93 22.48 3.15 -6.51
N ILE A 94 21.19 3.45 -6.24
CA ILE A 94 20.17 3.55 -7.28
C ILE A 94 20.09 4.95 -7.88
N TYR A 95 20.12 5.05 -9.22
CA TYR A 95 19.99 6.32 -9.92
C TYR A 95 18.58 6.92 -9.81
N SER A 96 18.48 8.15 -9.31
CA SER A 96 17.24 8.78 -8.86
C SER A 96 17.17 10.28 -9.23
N LYS A 97 16.17 10.99 -8.69
CA LYS A 97 15.89 12.42 -8.90
C LYS A 97 15.60 13.13 -7.58
N LYS A 98 16.30 14.24 -7.34
CA LYS A 98 16.00 15.16 -6.23
C LYS A 98 14.74 15.98 -6.53
N PRO A 99 14.10 16.62 -5.52
CA PRO A 99 12.95 17.51 -5.74
C PRO A 99 13.18 18.65 -6.74
N ASN A 100 14.41 19.16 -6.85
CA ASN A 100 14.76 20.20 -7.83
C ASN A 100 14.99 19.65 -9.27
N GLY A 101 14.80 18.35 -9.49
CA GLY A 101 14.99 17.70 -10.79
C GLY A 101 16.42 17.28 -11.10
N GLU A 102 17.39 17.54 -10.20
CA GLU A 102 18.77 17.05 -10.38
C GLU A 102 18.84 15.52 -10.33
N ASN A 103 19.70 14.96 -11.16
CA ASN A 103 20.04 13.54 -11.11
C ASN A 103 21.05 13.28 -9.99
N PHE A 104 20.92 12.14 -9.31
CA PHE A 104 21.87 11.68 -8.31
C PHE A 104 21.76 10.17 -8.12
N TYR A 105 22.72 9.57 -7.42
CA TYR A 105 22.61 8.20 -6.92
C TYR A 105 22.18 8.23 -5.46
N GLU A 106 21.20 7.40 -5.11
CA GLU A 106 20.77 7.18 -3.74
C GLU A 106 21.66 6.12 -3.08
N ASP A 107 22.40 6.51 -2.04
CA ASP A 107 23.19 5.58 -1.22
C ASP A 107 22.39 5.24 0.04
N VAL A 108 21.41 4.35 -0.14
CA VAL A 108 20.40 4.05 0.88
C VAL A 108 20.62 2.66 1.45
N ARG A 109 20.93 2.62 2.75
CA ARG A 109 20.96 1.41 3.56
C ARG A 109 20.27 1.66 4.89
N PHE A 110 19.42 0.74 5.31
CA PHE A 110 18.64 0.87 6.53
C PHE A 110 18.34 -0.50 7.14
N ILE A 111 17.88 -0.51 8.39
CA ILE A 111 17.30 -1.69 9.00
C ILE A 111 15.80 -1.69 8.71
N ARG A 112 15.34 -2.70 7.97
CA ARG A 112 13.91 -2.96 7.80
C ARG A 112 13.43 -3.75 9.00
N ASN A 113 12.37 -3.25 9.63
CA ASN A 113 11.74 -3.84 10.78
C ASN A 113 10.35 -4.34 10.38
N THR A 114 10.08 -5.61 10.62
CA THR A 114 8.78 -6.22 10.30
C THR A 114 8.25 -7.00 11.49
N ILE A 115 6.93 -7.06 11.63
CA ILE A 115 6.29 -7.94 12.60
C ILE A 115 4.89 -8.33 12.16
N ALA A 116 4.49 -9.56 12.47
CA ALA A 116 3.12 -10.04 12.37
C ALA A 116 2.52 -10.16 13.78
N LEU A 117 1.54 -9.33 14.12
CA LEU A 117 0.82 -9.42 15.38
C LEU A 117 -0.35 -10.39 15.21
N GLN A 118 -0.29 -11.52 15.90
CA GLN A 118 -1.29 -12.59 15.83
C GLN A 118 -2.15 -12.65 17.11
N GLY A 119 -3.24 -13.42 17.06
CA GLY A 119 -4.13 -13.62 18.21
C GLY A 119 -4.92 -12.38 18.61
N LEU A 120 -5.05 -11.42 17.69
CA LEU A 120 -5.84 -10.21 17.90
C LEU A 120 -7.33 -10.55 17.94
N LYS A 121 -8.08 -9.72 18.68
CA LYS A 121 -9.54 -9.82 18.70
C LYS A 121 -10.09 -9.24 17.40
N GLU A 122 -11.09 -9.91 16.84
CA GLU A 122 -11.83 -9.46 15.67
C GLU A 122 -12.60 -8.16 15.92
N ASP A 123 -12.88 -7.43 14.83
CA ASP A 123 -13.62 -6.16 14.83
C ASP A 123 -13.18 -5.16 15.92
N THR A 124 -11.90 -5.19 16.30
CA THR A 124 -11.38 -4.48 17.46
C THR A 124 -10.41 -3.40 17.02
N GLU A 125 -10.63 -2.19 17.52
CA GLU A 125 -9.68 -1.09 17.36
C GLU A 125 -8.53 -1.22 18.35
N TYR A 126 -7.33 -1.10 17.83
CA TYR A 126 -6.08 -1.09 18.58
C TYR A 126 -5.39 0.25 18.40
N GLN A 127 -4.56 0.58 19.38
CA GLN A 127 -3.60 1.67 19.32
C GLN A 127 -2.20 1.12 19.51
N TYR A 128 -1.22 1.68 18.81
CA TYR A 128 0.16 1.24 18.90
C TYR A 128 1.14 2.41 18.77
N LYS A 129 2.36 2.17 19.22
CA LYS A 129 3.51 3.04 19.04
C LYS A 129 4.77 2.21 18.81
N LEU A 130 5.73 2.78 18.13
CA LEU A 130 7.04 2.16 17.88
C LEU A 130 8.05 2.65 18.92
N SER A 131 8.99 1.80 19.31
CA SER A 131 10.00 2.12 20.31
C SER A 131 11.32 1.42 20.03
N SER A 132 12.44 2.04 20.44
CA SER A 132 13.74 1.40 20.53
C SER A 132 13.96 0.68 21.87
N GLU A 133 13.03 0.82 22.82
CA GLU A 133 13.11 0.20 24.14
C GLU A 133 12.00 -0.84 24.31
N GLN A 134 12.33 -1.99 24.93
CA GLN A 134 11.37 -3.06 25.16
C GLN A 134 10.24 -2.64 26.12
N LYS A 135 10.54 -1.80 27.12
CA LYS A 135 9.57 -1.28 28.09
C LYS A 135 9.54 0.25 27.99
N PRO A 136 8.37 0.89 27.95
CA PRO A 136 8.29 2.35 27.99
C PRO A 136 8.82 2.82 29.34
N THR A 137 9.98 3.47 29.35
CA THR A 137 10.53 4.05 30.57
C THR A 137 9.71 5.28 30.97
N SER A 138 9.52 5.49 32.28
CA SER A 138 8.85 6.66 32.86
C SER A 138 9.66 7.96 32.75
N SER A 139 10.74 7.95 31.97
CA SER A 139 11.62 9.10 31.77
C SER A 139 11.02 10.01 30.69
N PRO A 140 10.85 11.31 30.95
CA PRO A 140 10.35 12.26 29.96
C PRO A 140 11.32 12.52 28.78
N HIS A 141 12.44 11.78 28.70
CA HIS A 141 13.51 12.00 27.72
C HIS A 141 13.81 10.80 26.80
N SER A 142 13.08 9.67 26.88
CA SER A 142 13.44 8.43 26.17
C SER A 142 12.52 7.96 25.04
N ASN A 143 11.45 8.68 24.67
CA ASN A 143 10.58 8.26 23.55
C ASN A 143 10.63 9.27 22.38
N GLN A 144 11.63 9.11 21.51
CA GLN A 144 11.78 9.91 20.29
C GLN A 144 10.84 9.53 19.13
N ASN A 145 9.75 8.80 19.39
CA ASN A 145 8.52 8.95 18.61
C ASN A 145 7.29 8.62 19.49
N SER A 146 6.57 9.65 19.92
CA SER A 146 5.38 9.54 20.77
C SER A 146 4.08 9.42 19.97
N GLU A 147 4.17 9.31 18.65
CA GLU A 147 3.00 9.22 17.78
C GLU A 147 2.23 7.93 18.04
N ILE A 148 0.96 8.09 18.38
CA ILE A 148 0.02 6.98 18.58
C ILE A 148 -0.70 6.76 17.26
N HIS A 149 -0.50 5.56 16.70
CA HIS A 149 -1.18 5.11 15.51
C HIS A 149 -2.32 4.16 15.87
N TYR A 150 -3.22 3.92 14.91
CA TYR A 150 -4.41 3.10 15.11
C TYR A 150 -4.58 2.10 13.97
N PHE A 151 -5.18 0.97 14.28
CA PHE A 151 -5.67 0.04 13.28
C PHE A 151 -6.91 -0.67 13.80
N LYS A 152 -7.65 -1.31 12.89
CA LYS A 152 -8.82 -2.10 13.21
C LYS A 152 -8.74 -3.46 12.50
N THR A 153 -8.87 -4.54 13.26
CA THR A 153 -8.96 -5.89 12.69
C THR A 153 -10.26 -6.07 11.92
N ALA A 154 -10.25 -6.95 10.92
CA ALA A 154 -11.41 -7.22 10.09
C ALA A 154 -12.61 -7.72 10.92
N PRO A 155 -13.84 -7.33 10.57
CA PRO A 155 -15.03 -7.85 11.22
C PRO A 155 -15.37 -9.25 10.68
N LYS A 156 -16.08 -10.08 11.46
CA LYS A 156 -16.79 -11.27 10.92
C LYS A 156 -18.00 -10.92 10.04
N SER A 157 -18.41 -9.65 10.06
CA SER A 157 -19.59 -9.15 9.33
C SER A 157 -19.39 -9.19 7.82
N SER A 158 -20.47 -9.47 7.07
CA SER A 158 -20.52 -9.31 5.61
C SER A 158 -20.67 -7.84 5.16
N LYS A 159 -20.45 -6.89 6.07
CA LYS A 159 -20.56 -5.45 5.83
C LYS A 159 -19.23 -4.78 6.15
N TRP A 160 -18.52 -4.43 5.10
CA TRP A 160 -17.25 -3.72 5.16
C TRP A 160 -17.13 -2.81 3.93
N ASN A 161 -16.17 -1.88 3.95
CA ASN A 161 -15.97 -0.94 2.87
C ASN A 161 -14.50 -0.58 2.69
N MET A 162 -14.07 -0.43 1.45
CA MET A 162 -12.68 -0.14 1.09
C MET A 162 -12.63 0.98 0.05
N GLY A 163 -11.63 1.84 0.14
CA GLY A 163 -11.25 2.73 -0.95
C GLY A 163 -10.25 2.02 -1.87
N ILE A 164 -10.30 2.26 -3.17
CA ILE A 164 -9.39 1.67 -4.16
C ILE A 164 -8.81 2.80 -5.00
N ILE A 165 -7.48 2.89 -5.04
CA ILE A 165 -6.74 3.91 -5.80
C ILE A 165 -5.56 3.25 -6.51
N SER A 166 -5.03 3.84 -7.56
CA SER A 166 -3.85 3.30 -8.26
C SER A 166 -3.12 4.40 -9.01
N ASP A 167 -1.94 4.06 -9.53
CA ASP A 167 -1.25 4.88 -10.53
C ASP A 167 -1.02 6.32 -10.05
N MET A 168 -0.72 6.50 -8.76
CA MET A 168 -0.44 7.83 -8.19
C MET A 168 0.96 8.35 -8.51
N HIS A 169 1.88 7.46 -8.90
CA HIS A 169 3.19 7.80 -9.46
C HIS A 169 3.95 8.88 -8.67
N VAL A 170 4.09 8.71 -7.35
CA VAL A 170 4.81 9.66 -6.50
C VAL A 170 6.21 9.88 -7.06
N TYR A 171 6.54 11.16 -7.24
CA TYR A 171 7.76 11.57 -7.89
C TYR A 171 8.22 12.90 -7.29
N ALA A 172 9.42 12.91 -6.70
CA ALA A 172 9.90 14.07 -5.95
C ALA A 172 9.89 15.40 -6.74
N PRO A 173 10.27 15.45 -8.05
CA PRO A 173 10.15 16.65 -8.87
C PRO A 173 8.72 17.11 -9.16
N LEU A 174 7.71 16.24 -9.05
CA LEU A 174 6.31 16.53 -9.34
C LEU A 174 5.43 16.16 -8.14
N PRO A 175 5.55 16.88 -7.01
CA PRO A 175 4.84 16.56 -5.76
C PRO A 175 3.31 16.67 -5.89
N ASN A 176 2.81 17.38 -6.91
CA ASN A 176 1.39 17.51 -7.18
C ASN A 176 0.70 16.17 -7.50
N ARG A 177 1.45 15.15 -7.94
CA ARG A 177 0.92 13.80 -8.16
C ARG A 177 0.42 13.15 -6.87
N GLN A 178 1.27 13.14 -5.85
CA GLN A 178 0.90 12.66 -4.51
C GLN A 178 -0.25 13.50 -3.93
N LYS A 179 -0.18 14.83 -4.10
CA LYS A 179 -1.24 15.73 -3.61
C LYS A 179 -2.59 15.38 -4.22
N ALA A 180 -2.67 15.20 -5.54
CA ALA A 180 -3.90 14.83 -6.24
C ALA A 180 -4.45 13.49 -5.77
N ALA A 181 -3.59 12.47 -5.64
CA ALA A 181 -4.00 11.15 -5.17
C ALA A 181 -4.53 11.18 -3.73
N MET A 182 -3.86 11.89 -2.81
CA MET A 182 -4.30 11.99 -1.42
C MET A 182 -5.56 12.87 -1.27
N GLU A 183 -5.72 13.91 -2.10
CA GLU A 183 -6.98 14.67 -2.20
C GLU A 183 -8.13 13.78 -2.71
N MET A 184 -7.86 12.89 -3.67
CA MET A 184 -8.83 11.91 -4.14
C MET A 184 -9.26 10.94 -3.03
N VAL A 185 -8.32 10.44 -2.21
CA VAL A 185 -8.67 9.59 -1.05
C VAL A 185 -9.55 10.36 -0.06
N ARG A 186 -9.19 11.61 0.29
CA ARG A 186 -10.00 12.46 1.18
C ARG A 186 -11.39 12.70 0.60
N GLN A 187 -11.52 12.82 -0.71
CA GLN A 187 -12.82 12.91 -1.37
C GLN A 187 -13.63 11.62 -1.28
N LEU A 188 -13.00 10.46 -1.46
CA LEU A 188 -13.69 9.19 -1.22
C LEU A 188 -14.19 9.07 0.21
N GLU A 189 -13.42 9.50 1.21
CA GLU A 189 -13.87 9.50 2.61
C GLU A 189 -15.14 10.35 2.80
N LYS A 190 -15.15 11.55 2.21
CA LYS A 190 -16.33 12.44 2.23
C LYS A 190 -17.54 11.76 1.61
N GLN A 191 -17.39 11.13 0.45
CA GLN A 191 -18.49 10.44 -0.25
C GLN A 191 -18.95 9.19 0.50
N ASN A 192 -18.03 8.49 1.18
CA ASN A 192 -18.36 7.30 1.94
C ASN A 192 -19.11 7.61 3.25
N LYS A 193 -18.98 8.85 3.77
CA LYS A 193 -19.61 9.34 5.03
C LYS A 193 -19.18 8.60 6.29
N LYS A 194 -18.16 7.74 6.20
CA LYS A 194 -17.53 7.02 7.31
C LYS A 194 -16.09 6.61 6.91
N PRO A 195 -15.20 6.34 7.88
CA PRO A 195 -13.87 5.83 7.58
C PRO A 195 -13.92 4.52 6.79
N PHE A 196 -12.93 4.32 5.92
CA PHE A 196 -12.72 3.04 5.28
C PHE A 196 -12.27 1.98 6.29
N ASN A 197 -12.63 0.74 6.02
CA ASN A 197 -12.11 -0.38 6.81
C ASN A 197 -10.66 -0.71 6.41
N MET A 198 -10.31 -0.48 5.14
CA MET A 198 -8.99 -0.69 4.56
C MET A 198 -8.89 0.10 3.24
N MET A 199 -7.68 0.43 2.82
CA MET A 199 -7.41 0.97 1.50
C MET A 199 -6.75 -0.09 0.63
N LEU A 200 -7.18 -0.20 -0.63
CA LEU A 200 -6.54 -1.00 -1.66
C LEU A 200 -5.77 -0.10 -2.61
N HIS A 201 -4.59 -0.54 -3.05
CA HIS A 201 -3.91 0.06 -4.18
C HIS A 201 -3.65 -0.94 -5.31
N VAL A 202 -3.80 -0.49 -6.56
CA VAL A 202 -3.65 -1.36 -7.75
C VAL A 202 -2.31 -1.10 -8.47
N GLY A 203 -1.23 -0.95 -7.70
CA GLY A 203 0.12 -0.69 -8.20
C GLY A 203 0.40 0.75 -8.68
N ASP A 204 1.66 0.97 -9.04
CA ASP A 204 2.25 2.23 -9.49
C ASP A 204 2.11 3.36 -8.47
N MET A 205 2.56 3.06 -7.25
CA MET A 205 2.58 3.99 -6.12
C MET A 205 3.72 5.00 -6.28
N ALA A 206 4.91 4.53 -6.65
CA ALA A 206 6.06 5.38 -6.95
C ALA A 206 6.25 5.47 -8.47
N ALA A 207 6.75 6.60 -8.98
CA ALA A 207 7.10 6.71 -10.40
C ALA A 207 8.30 5.83 -10.78
N TRP A 208 9.15 5.47 -9.81
CA TRP A 208 10.19 4.46 -9.94
C TRP A 208 10.42 3.88 -8.55
N GLY A 209 10.03 2.63 -8.33
CA GLY A 209 10.11 1.98 -7.02
C GLY A 209 11.54 1.81 -6.55
N GLY A 210 12.53 1.74 -7.46
CA GLY A 210 13.94 1.75 -7.10
C GLY A 210 14.44 3.05 -6.45
N SER A 211 13.73 4.17 -6.61
CA SER A 211 14.08 5.44 -5.97
C SER A 211 13.52 5.47 -4.55
N TYR A 212 14.33 5.06 -3.56
CA TYR A 212 13.87 4.90 -2.18
C TYR A 212 13.24 6.16 -1.61
N SER A 213 13.82 7.33 -1.90
CA SER A 213 13.37 8.64 -1.40
C SER A 213 11.88 8.94 -1.64
N PHE A 214 11.23 8.27 -2.60
CA PHE A 214 9.80 8.46 -2.88
C PHE A 214 8.89 7.74 -1.87
N TRP A 215 9.34 6.63 -1.25
CA TRP A 215 8.53 5.83 -0.33
C TRP A 215 8.34 6.49 1.04
N PRO A 216 9.37 7.00 1.74
CA PRO A 216 9.18 7.73 2.99
C PRO A 216 8.32 8.99 2.80
N THR A 217 8.45 9.69 1.66
CA THR A 217 7.60 10.85 1.35
C THR A 217 6.13 10.44 1.17
N LEU A 218 5.87 9.32 0.51
CA LEU A 218 4.52 8.79 0.34
C LEU A 218 3.91 8.35 1.69
N TYR A 219 4.60 7.50 2.45
CA TYR A 219 4.07 6.93 3.70
C TYR A 219 4.05 7.90 4.89
N ALA A 220 4.68 9.08 4.76
CA ALA A 220 4.52 10.16 5.72
C ALA A 220 3.16 10.88 5.60
N ASP A 221 2.39 10.71 4.51
CA ASP A 221 1.03 11.26 4.45
C ASP A 221 0.13 10.55 5.48
N SER A 222 -0.67 11.33 6.21
CA SER A 222 -1.53 10.83 7.29
C SER A 222 -2.58 9.81 6.84
N THR A 223 -2.84 9.69 5.54
CA THR A 223 -3.70 8.64 4.98
C THR A 223 -3.10 7.24 5.19
N PHE A 224 -1.76 7.10 5.18
CA PHE A 224 -1.08 5.82 5.41
C PHE A 224 -1.06 5.41 6.88
N SER A 225 -0.99 6.38 7.81
CA SER A 225 -1.09 6.09 9.24
C SER A 225 -2.52 5.88 9.73
N LYS A 226 -3.53 6.30 8.94
CA LYS A 226 -4.96 6.17 9.26
C LYS A 226 -5.54 4.80 8.90
N TYR A 227 -5.00 4.11 7.90
CA TYR A 227 -5.58 2.88 7.37
C TYR A 227 -4.58 1.74 7.27
N VAL A 228 -5.11 0.52 7.27
CA VAL A 228 -4.40 -0.64 6.73
C VAL A 228 -4.44 -0.53 5.20
N TRP A 229 -3.33 -0.86 4.55
CA TRP A 229 -3.17 -0.83 3.10
C TRP A 229 -2.83 -2.22 2.57
N ALA A 230 -3.47 -2.61 1.47
CA ALA A 230 -3.09 -3.80 0.70
C ALA A 230 -3.05 -3.42 -0.78
N GLY A 231 -2.13 -4.01 -1.54
CA GLY A 231 -2.09 -3.77 -2.97
C GLY A 231 -1.11 -4.64 -3.72
N VAL A 232 -1.05 -4.42 -5.02
CA VAL A 232 -0.19 -5.18 -5.95
C VAL A 232 1.01 -4.36 -6.38
N ASN A 233 2.07 -5.05 -6.77
CA ASN A 233 3.27 -4.48 -7.35
C ASN A 233 2.98 -4.04 -8.80
N GLY A 234 3.13 -2.75 -9.11
CA GLY A 234 3.04 -2.24 -10.47
C GLY A 234 4.38 -2.23 -11.20
N ASN A 235 4.38 -1.96 -12.51
CA ASN A 235 5.64 -1.92 -13.26
C ASN A 235 6.53 -0.76 -12.79
N HIS A 236 5.95 0.39 -12.45
CA HIS A 236 6.70 1.51 -11.90
C HIS A 236 7.25 1.19 -10.49
N ASP A 237 6.52 0.45 -9.67
CA ASP A 237 7.01 -0.04 -8.37
C ASP A 237 8.16 -1.06 -8.52
N ASN A 238 8.15 -1.80 -9.63
CA ASN A 238 9.11 -2.86 -9.93
C ASN A 238 10.38 -2.35 -10.61
N MET A 239 10.50 -1.07 -10.98
CA MET A 239 11.60 -0.58 -11.81
C MET A 239 12.45 0.54 -11.19
N THR A 240 13.69 0.61 -11.66
CA THR A 240 14.57 1.78 -11.49
C THR A 240 14.40 2.77 -12.65
N ARG A 241 14.96 3.97 -12.54
CA ARG A 241 15.01 4.94 -13.65
C ARG A 241 15.79 4.48 -14.88
N LEU A 242 16.63 3.46 -14.71
CA LEU A 242 17.41 2.82 -15.78
C LEU A 242 16.77 1.51 -16.25
N ASN A 243 15.50 1.27 -15.90
CA ASN A 243 14.68 0.11 -16.30
C ASN A 243 15.16 -1.25 -15.78
N ALA A 244 16.12 -1.30 -14.84
CA ALA A 244 16.35 -2.52 -14.07
C ALA A 244 15.10 -2.85 -13.24
N GLN A 245 14.74 -4.12 -13.17
CA GLN A 245 13.49 -4.59 -12.56
C GLN A 245 13.75 -5.48 -11.34
N SER A 246 12.97 -5.31 -10.27
CA SER A 246 13.05 -6.12 -9.06
C SER A 246 11.80 -5.94 -8.18
N ASN A 247 11.12 -7.04 -7.86
CA ASN A 247 9.99 -7.02 -6.93
C ASN A 247 10.42 -6.69 -5.49
N LYS A 248 11.74 -6.75 -5.20
CA LYS A 248 12.31 -6.42 -3.90
C LYS A 248 12.06 -4.97 -3.51
N PHE A 249 11.94 -4.04 -4.47
CA PHE A 249 11.63 -2.64 -4.14
C PHE A 249 10.29 -2.54 -3.42
N PHE A 250 9.24 -3.13 -3.99
CA PHE A 250 7.92 -3.17 -3.39
C PHE A 250 7.88 -4.03 -2.11
N HIS A 251 8.53 -5.20 -2.13
CA HIS A 251 8.61 -6.07 -0.96
C HIS A 251 9.25 -5.37 0.24
N SER A 252 10.37 -4.66 0.04
CA SER A 252 11.15 -4.05 1.13
C SER A 252 10.52 -2.81 1.75
N VAL A 253 9.42 -2.29 1.21
CA VAL A 253 8.69 -1.15 1.79
C VAL A 253 7.33 -1.56 2.36
N ASN A 254 6.89 -2.80 2.14
CA ASN A 254 5.64 -3.35 2.67
C ASN A 254 5.92 -4.57 3.56
N ASN A 255 4.94 -5.05 4.30
CA ASN A 255 4.97 -6.37 4.97
C ASN A 255 3.68 -7.13 4.66
N ASN A 256 3.44 -7.37 3.37
CA ASN A 256 2.34 -8.20 2.92
C ASN A 256 2.49 -9.65 3.44
N PRO A 257 1.39 -10.43 3.48
CA PRO A 257 1.46 -11.85 3.81
C PRO A 257 2.49 -12.64 3.01
N LEU A 258 3.12 -13.63 3.64
CA LEU A 258 4.24 -14.40 3.09
C LEU A 258 3.78 -15.73 2.43
N ASN A 259 2.51 -15.81 2.02
CA ASN A 259 1.87 -17.00 1.47
C ASN A 259 1.83 -17.03 -0.08
N GLY A 260 2.73 -16.29 -0.72
CA GLY A 260 2.94 -16.32 -2.17
C GLY A 260 3.60 -17.62 -2.65
N TYR A 261 3.53 -17.87 -3.96
CA TYR A 261 4.29 -18.96 -4.58
C TYR A 261 5.78 -18.64 -4.61
N GLN A 262 6.61 -19.68 -4.81
CA GLN A 262 8.06 -19.56 -4.84
C GLN A 262 8.52 -18.48 -5.83
N GLY A 263 9.39 -17.57 -5.36
CA GLY A 263 9.86 -16.41 -6.13
C GLY A 263 9.07 -15.13 -5.88
N GLU A 264 7.80 -15.23 -5.44
CA GLU A 264 6.88 -14.10 -5.29
C GLU A 264 6.33 -13.91 -3.88
N ILE A 265 6.97 -14.53 -2.88
CA ILE A 265 6.59 -14.42 -1.46
C ILE A 265 6.59 -12.95 -1.00
N GLY A 266 5.46 -12.48 -0.44
CA GLY A 266 5.29 -11.10 0.02
C GLY A 266 5.01 -10.09 -1.10
N VAL A 267 4.85 -10.55 -2.34
CA VAL A 267 4.53 -9.73 -3.52
C VAL A 267 3.29 -10.24 -4.22
N SER A 268 3.26 -11.55 -4.54
CA SER A 268 2.00 -12.29 -4.69
C SER A 268 1.61 -12.84 -3.32
N TYR A 269 0.35 -12.68 -2.93
CA TYR A 269 -0.14 -13.10 -1.62
C TYR A 269 -1.65 -13.17 -1.60
N HIS A 270 -2.22 -13.76 -0.55
CA HIS A 270 -3.65 -13.73 -0.34
C HIS A 270 -4.00 -13.42 1.12
N PHE A 271 -5.19 -12.88 1.35
CA PHE A 271 -5.71 -12.66 2.69
C PHE A 271 -7.23 -12.76 2.71
N ILE A 272 -7.77 -13.07 3.89
CA ILE A 272 -9.20 -13.08 4.15
C ILE A 272 -9.57 -11.82 4.91
N TYR A 273 -10.55 -11.08 4.39
CA TYR A 273 -11.15 -9.93 5.06
C TYR A 273 -12.66 -10.12 5.15
N GLY A 274 -13.17 -10.34 6.37
CA GLY A 274 -14.57 -10.68 6.59
C GLY A 274 -14.96 -11.97 5.87
N ASP A 275 -15.86 -11.85 4.88
CA ASP A 275 -16.36 -12.96 4.08
C ASP A 275 -15.73 -13.05 2.66
N ALA A 276 -14.67 -12.27 2.40
CA ALA A 276 -13.99 -12.24 1.11
C ALA A 276 -12.54 -12.73 1.18
N LEU A 277 -12.16 -13.51 0.17
CA LEU A 277 -10.78 -13.86 -0.16
C LEU A 277 -10.26 -12.86 -1.19
N PHE A 278 -9.13 -12.24 -0.88
CA PHE A 278 -8.37 -11.41 -1.79
C PHE A 278 -7.14 -12.17 -2.25
N VAL A 279 -6.96 -12.30 -3.56
CA VAL A 279 -5.76 -12.87 -4.19
C VAL A 279 -5.04 -11.75 -4.93
N MET A 280 -3.83 -11.45 -4.50
CA MET A 280 -3.00 -10.35 -4.98
C MET A 280 -1.90 -10.93 -5.84
N LEU A 281 -1.86 -10.56 -7.11
CA LEU A 281 -0.94 -11.10 -8.11
C LEU A 281 0.18 -10.11 -8.42
N ASN A 282 1.38 -10.63 -8.68
CA ASN A 282 2.48 -9.86 -9.28
C ASN A 282 2.64 -10.21 -10.77
N ASN A 283 1.97 -9.47 -11.65
CA ASN A 283 2.05 -9.75 -13.08
C ASN A 283 3.32 -9.22 -13.78
N GLU A 284 4.22 -8.54 -13.04
CA GLU A 284 5.59 -8.31 -13.49
C GLU A 284 6.41 -9.61 -13.57
N ALA A 285 6.10 -10.62 -12.75
CA ALA A 285 6.76 -11.93 -12.78
C ALA A 285 6.22 -12.82 -13.91
N MET A 286 4.96 -12.62 -14.28
CA MET A 286 4.21 -13.47 -15.21
C MET A 286 4.48 -13.08 -16.67
N LYS A 287 5.74 -12.97 -17.08
CA LYS A 287 6.11 -12.60 -18.45
C LYS A 287 6.24 -13.79 -19.39
N SER A 288 6.54 -14.97 -18.85
CA SER A 288 6.59 -16.24 -19.58
C SER A 288 5.32 -17.06 -19.34
N ASP A 289 5.03 -18.01 -20.24
CA ASP A 289 3.94 -18.96 -20.07
C ASP A 289 4.15 -19.86 -18.84
N GLU A 290 5.41 -20.19 -18.52
CA GLU A 290 5.75 -20.99 -17.33
C GLU A 290 5.39 -20.26 -16.03
N GLU A 291 5.80 -18.99 -15.89
CA GLU A 291 5.48 -18.19 -14.70
C GLU A 291 3.98 -17.87 -14.61
N LEU A 292 3.32 -17.64 -15.75
CA LEU A 292 1.86 -17.51 -15.79
C LEU A 292 1.18 -18.79 -15.28
N ALA A 293 1.62 -19.97 -15.75
CA ALA A 293 1.04 -21.24 -15.32
C ALA A 293 1.23 -21.48 -13.81
N LYS A 294 2.43 -21.20 -13.28
CA LYS A 294 2.69 -21.26 -11.82
C LYS A 294 1.74 -20.36 -11.03
N ALA A 295 1.54 -19.13 -11.49
CA ALA A 295 0.63 -18.18 -10.85
C ALA A 295 -0.84 -18.63 -10.92
N GLN A 296 -1.27 -19.20 -12.06
CA GLN A 296 -2.61 -19.74 -12.24
C GLN A 296 -2.87 -20.95 -11.34
N ASP A 297 -1.91 -21.88 -11.26
CA ASP A 297 -2.00 -23.08 -10.40
C ASP A 297 -2.01 -22.69 -8.91
N TRP A 298 -1.14 -21.76 -8.51
CA TRP A 298 -1.17 -21.22 -7.15
C TRP A 298 -2.52 -20.55 -6.84
N THR A 299 -3.04 -19.72 -7.75
CA THR A 299 -4.36 -19.07 -7.59
C THR A 299 -5.48 -20.10 -7.45
N ARG A 300 -5.45 -21.17 -8.25
CA ARG A 300 -6.41 -22.28 -8.18
C ARG A 300 -6.40 -22.94 -6.80
N GLU A 301 -5.23 -23.27 -6.27
CA GLU A 301 -5.10 -23.91 -4.97
C GLU A 301 -5.46 -22.94 -3.83
N VAL A 302 -5.11 -21.66 -3.92
CA VAL A 302 -5.52 -20.65 -2.94
C VAL A 302 -7.05 -20.56 -2.86
N ILE A 303 -7.75 -20.45 -4.00
CA ILE A 303 -9.22 -20.34 -4.02
C ILE A 303 -9.87 -21.62 -3.47
N LYS A 304 -9.34 -22.79 -3.85
CA LYS A 304 -9.83 -24.10 -3.40
C LYS A 304 -9.68 -24.29 -1.89
N ASN A 305 -8.54 -23.87 -1.33
CA ASN A 305 -8.21 -24.06 0.09
C ASN A 305 -8.78 -22.95 1.00
N ASN A 306 -9.27 -21.85 0.43
CA ASN A 306 -9.87 -20.74 1.18
C ASN A 306 -11.30 -20.43 0.72
N PRO A 307 -12.29 -21.31 0.98
CA PRO A 307 -13.67 -21.06 0.59
C PRO A 307 -14.20 -19.76 1.21
N ALA A 308 -14.48 -18.78 0.36
CA ALA A 308 -15.04 -17.49 0.75
C ALA A 308 -16.39 -17.25 0.08
N LYS A 309 -17.11 -16.23 0.54
CA LYS A 309 -18.34 -15.78 -0.11
C LYS A 309 -18.01 -14.99 -1.39
N TYR A 310 -17.01 -14.13 -1.31
CA TYR A 310 -16.48 -13.42 -2.47
C TYR A 310 -15.03 -13.82 -2.72
N VAL A 311 -14.69 -14.14 -3.96
CA VAL A 311 -13.32 -14.31 -4.42
C VAL A 311 -12.97 -13.10 -5.30
N ILE A 312 -11.99 -12.32 -4.86
CA ILE A 312 -11.56 -11.08 -5.50
C ILE A 312 -10.10 -11.23 -5.89
N VAL A 313 -9.79 -11.06 -7.17
CA VAL A 313 -8.43 -11.13 -7.70
C VAL A 313 -7.98 -9.73 -8.10
N LEU A 314 -6.76 -9.35 -7.73
CA LEU A 314 -6.15 -8.08 -8.12
C LEU A 314 -4.80 -8.32 -8.79
N GLU A 315 -4.53 -7.56 -9.85
CA GLU A 315 -3.21 -7.48 -10.51
C GLU A 315 -2.98 -6.06 -11.03
N HIS A 316 -1.79 -5.71 -11.51
CA HIS A 316 -1.53 -4.35 -11.98
C HIS A 316 -1.93 -4.14 -13.45
N TYR A 317 -1.36 -4.89 -14.39
CA TYR A 317 -1.75 -4.81 -15.80
C TYR A 317 -3.23 -5.02 -16.09
N GLN A 318 -3.74 -4.25 -17.04
CA GLN A 318 -5.12 -4.17 -17.48
C GLN A 318 -5.69 -5.49 -18.04
N TRP A 319 -6.97 -5.75 -17.78
CA TRP A 319 -7.74 -6.84 -18.40
C TRP A 319 -7.94 -6.66 -19.92
N PHE A 320 -8.21 -5.42 -20.33
CA PHE A 320 -8.48 -4.94 -21.69
C PHE A 320 -7.73 -3.62 -21.87
N MET A 321 -7.25 -3.33 -23.07
CA MET A 321 -6.71 -2.02 -23.41
C MET A 321 -7.81 -0.96 -23.26
N GLY A 322 -7.56 0.09 -22.48
CA GLY A 322 -8.58 1.08 -22.14
C GLY A 322 -8.96 2.01 -23.31
N ASP A 323 -8.03 2.26 -24.22
CA ASP A 323 -8.14 3.13 -25.38
C ASP A 323 -9.01 2.54 -26.49
N ASP A 324 -8.84 1.27 -26.86
CA ASP A 324 -9.54 0.63 -28.00
C ASP A 324 -10.37 -0.62 -27.63
N GLY A 325 -10.25 -1.10 -26.40
CA GLY A 325 -10.96 -2.26 -25.88
C GLY A 325 -10.32 -3.64 -26.15
N LYS A 326 -9.14 -3.72 -26.76
CA LYS A 326 -8.48 -5.00 -27.09
C LYS A 326 -8.22 -5.86 -25.85
N SER A 327 -8.40 -7.17 -25.94
CA SER A 327 -8.10 -8.06 -24.80
C SER A 327 -6.62 -8.03 -24.44
N SER A 328 -6.33 -7.98 -23.14
CA SER A 328 -4.99 -8.06 -22.54
C SER A 328 -4.99 -9.23 -21.55
N GLN A 329 -4.89 -8.97 -20.25
CA GLN A 329 -4.85 -10.00 -19.21
C GLN A 329 -6.14 -10.83 -19.13
N TYR A 330 -7.27 -10.31 -19.63
CA TYR A 330 -8.53 -11.05 -19.73
C TYR A 330 -8.34 -12.42 -20.39
N ASN A 331 -7.63 -12.49 -21.52
CA ASN A 331 -7.41 -13.75 -22.23
C ASN A 331 -6.50 -14.72 -21.46
N ARG A 332 -5.68 -14.21 -20.56
CA ARG A 332 -4.74 -15.00 -19.75
C ARG A 332 -5.42 -15.60 -18.52
N TRP A 333 -6.58 -15.09 -18.09
CA TRP A 333 -7.19 -15.47 -16.81
C TRP A 333 -8.63 -15.95 -16.90
N LYS A 334 -9.38 -15.59 -17.95
CA LYS A 334 -10.83 -15.85 -18.05
C LYS A 334 -11.22 -17.31 -17.79
N GLU A 335 -10.46 -18.26 -18.32
CA GLU A 335 -10.79 -19.69 -18.18
C GLU A 335 -10.62 -20.16 -16.74
N LEU A 336 -9.54 -19.75 -16.07
CA LEU A 336 -9.33 -20.05 -14.66
C LEU A 336 -10.41 -19.39 -13.81
N PHE A 337 -10.73 -18.12 -14.09
CA PHE A 337 -11.72 -17.37 -13.32
C PHE A 337 -13.13 -17.99 -13.44
N ASP A 338 -13.50 -18.44 -14.64
CA ASP A 338 -14.74 -19.18 -14.88
C ASP A 338 -14.77 -20.53 -14.14
N GLN A 339 -13.65 -21.26 -14.13
CA GLN A 339 -13.53 -22.54 -13.43
C GLN A 339 -13.59 -22.40 -11.90
N CYS A 340 -12.91 -21.39 -11.36
CA CYS A 340 -12.79 -21.15 -9.93
C CYS A 340 -13.94 -20.32 -9.34
N GLY A 341 -14.78 -19.71 -10.19
CA GLY A 341 -15.90 -18.88 -9.75
C GLY A 341 -15.45 -17.55 -9.14
N VAL A 342 -14.45 -16.90 -9.72
CA VAL A 342 -13.99 -15.56 -9.30
C VAL A 342 -15.12 -14.55 -9.49
N ASP A 343 -15.44 -13.79 -8.44
CA ASP A 343 -16.55 -12.83 -8.47
C ASP A 343 -16.14 -11.52 -9.15
N LEU A 344 -14.95 -11.02 -8.79
CA LEU A 344 -14.45 -9.70 -9.15
C LEU A 344 -12.95 -9.78 -9.44
N ALA A 345 -12.55 -9.17 -10.55
CA ALA A 345 -11.16 -9.02 -10.96
C ALA A 345 -10.84 -7.53 -11.16
N ILE A 346 -9.84 -7.00 -10.47
CA ILE A 346 -9.47 -5.57 -10.49
C ILE A 346 -8.05 -5.38 -11.00
N SER A 347 -7.84 -4.44 -11.91
CA SER A 347 -6.52 -4.06 -12.44
C SER A 347 -6.33 -2.55 -12.58
N GLY A 348 -5.18 -2.09 -13.10
CA GLY A 348 -4.80 -0.68 -13.31
C GLY A 348 -3.98 -0.47 -14.60
N ASN A 349 -2.85 0.26 -14.52
CA ASN A 349 -1.81 0.51 -15.55
C ASN A 349 -2.20 1.41 -16.74
N ASN A 350 -3.37 1.24 -17.34
CA ASN A 350 -3.74 1.99 -18.56
C ASN A 350 -4.17 3.43 -18.33
N HIS A 351 -4.37 3.82 -17.06
CA HIS A 351 -4.82 5.15 -16.65
C HIS A 351 -6.18 5.56 -17.23
N ILE A 352 -6.98 4.56 -17.61
CA ILE A 352 -8.34 4.67 -18.12
C ILE A 352 -9.19 3.71 -17.30
N TYR A 353 -10.32 4.19 -16.78
CA TYR A 353 -11.28 3.29 -16.15
C TYR A 353 -11.95 2.43 -17.21
N VAL A 354 -12.02 1.12 -16.97
CA VAL A 354 -12.76 0.18 -17.83
C VAL A 354 -13.55 -0.76 -16.94
N ARG A 355 -14.77 -1.06 -17.34
CA ARG A 355 -15.64 -1.98 -16.61
C ARG A 355 -16.43 -2.88 -17.55
N THR A 356 -16.57 -4.14 -17.15
CA THR A 356 -17.54 -5.09 -17.70
C THR A 356 -18.70 -5.34 -16.73
N ASN A 357 -19.76 -6.00 -17.20
CA ASN A 357 -20.63 -6.76 -16.30
C ASN A 357 -20.01 -8.15 -16.05
N ALA A 358 -20.73 -9.07 -15.41
CA ALA A 358 -20.20 -10.41 -15.16
C ALA A 358 -20.08 -11.18 -16.49
N ILE A 359 -18.88 -11.63 -16.84
CA ILE A 359 -18.59 -12.38 -18.07
C ILE A 359 -18.30 -13.84 -17.72
N TYR A 360 -18.91 -14.77 -18.46
CA TYR A 360 -18.65 -16.21 -18.40
C TYR A 360 -18.64 -16.78 -19.82
N ALA A 361 -17.61 -17.53 -20.18
CA ALA A 361 -17.42 -18.09 -21.51
C ALA A 361 -17.60 -17.03 -22.62
N ASP A 362 -16.88 -15.89 -22.46
CA ASP A 362 -16.90 -14.74 -23.37
C ASP A 362 -18.29 -14.15 -23.64
N LYS A 363 -19.20 -14.27 -22.67
CA LYS A 363 -20.54 -13.65 -22.74
C LYS A 363 -20.91 -13.00 -21.44
N GLU A 364 -21.51 -11.82 -21.53
CA GLU A 364 -22.17 -11.20 -20.39
C GLU A 364 -23.27 -12.11 -19.83
N THR A 365 -23.45 -12.06 -18.51
CA THR A 365 -24.47 -12.81 -17.78
C THR A 365 -25.23 -11.90 -16.81
N ASP A 366 -26.27 -12.44 -16.18
CA ASP A 366 -27.03 -11.76 -15.13
C ASP A 366 -26.25 -11.63 -13.79
N GLY A 367 -25.00 -12.06 -13.76
CA GLY A 367 -24.15 -12.09 -12.58
C GLY A 367 -24.35 -13.29 -11.66
N SER A 368 -25.22 -14.26 -12.00
CA SER A 368 -25.31 -15.54 -11.27
C SER A 368 -24.11 -16.46 -11.51
N LYS A 369 -23.34 -16.19 -12.57
CA LYS A 369 -22.07 -16.85 -12.94
C LYS A 369 -21.12 -15.81 -13.56
N GLY A 370 -19.84 -16.16 -13.72
CA GLY A 370 -18.84 -15.28 -14.35
C GLY A 370 -18.31 -14.16 -13.46
N THR A 371 -17.29 -13.48 -13.98
CA THR A 371 -16.47 -12.50 -13.26
C THR A 371 -16.75 -11.08 -13.76
N VAL A 372 -16.87 -10.13 -12.83
CA VAL A 372 -16.88 -8.71 -13.17
C VAL A 372 -15.43 -8.22 -13.26
N TYR A 373 -15.05 -7.60 -14.36
CA TYR A 373 -13.71 -7.04 -14.56
C TYR A 373 -13.75 -5.52 -14.43
N ILE A 374 -12.86 -4.98 -13.61
CA ILE A 374 -12.67 -3.55 -13.40
C ILE A 374 -11.21 -3.20 -13.61
N GLN A 375 -10.98 -2.05 -14.23
CA GLN A 375 -9.68 -1.40 -14.32
C GLN A 375 -9.82 -0.01 -13.73
N THR A 376 -8.91 0.36 -12.85
CA THR A 376 -8.88 1.67 -12.19
C THR A 376 -8.30 2.74 -13.12
N PRO A 377 -8.77 4.01 -13.02
CA PRO A 377 -8.15 5.12 -13.74
C PRO A 377 -6.86 5.59 -13.05
N SER A 378 -6.16 6.57 -13.64
CA SER A 378 -5.10 7.28 -12.90
C SER A 378 -5.65 8.13 -11.75
N SER A 379 -4.81 8.38 -10.75
CA SER A 379 -5.06 9.30 -9.64
C SER A 379 -4.06 10.45 -9.52
N ASP A 380 -3.11 10.58 -10.46
CA ASP A 380 -1.97 11.49 -10.34
C ASP A 380 -2.12 12.84 -11.04
N ASN A 381 -3.21 13.05 -11.79
CA ASN A 381 -3.51 14.28 -12.53
C ASN A 381 -2.50 14.65 -13.64
N GLU A 382 -1.70 13.71 -14.12
CA GLU A 382 -0.69 13.97 -15.15
C GLU A 382 -0.53 12.87 -16.18
N ARG A 383 -0.80 11.62 -15.81
CA ARG A 383 -0.52 10.46 -16.65
C ARG A 383 -1.77 9.85 -17.28
N GLY A 384 -2.96 10.42 -17.06
CA GLY A 384 -4.19 9.96 -17.71
C GLY A 384 -4.09 9.83 -19.23
N ARG A 385 -4.97 9.05 -19.85
CA ARG A 385 -4.96 8.80 -21.30
C ARG A 385 -6.34 9.07 -21.89
N PRO A 386 -6.47 9.77 -23.02
CA PRO A 386 -7.78 9.97 -23.65
C PRO A 386 -8.37 8.63 -24.11
N LEU A 387 -9.69 8.56 -24.21
CA LEU A 387 -10.36 7.46 -24.89
C LEU A 387 -10.16 7.58 -26.40
N GLU A 388 -9.99 6.44 -27.07
CA GLU A 388 -10.06 6.33 -28.52
C GLU A 388 -11.34 5.60 -28.95
N GLU A 389 -11.55 5.47 -30.27
CA GLU A 389 -12.64 4.66 -30.79
C GLU A 389 -12.51 3.24 -30.25
N GLN A 390 -13.59 2.72 -29.65
CA GLN A 390 -13.60 1.32 -29.27
C GLN A 390 -13.66 0.46 -30.53
N LEU A 391 -12.65 -0.35 -30.77
CA LEU A 391 -12.60 -1.25 -31.92
C LEU A 391 -12.91 -2.70 -31.52
N TYR A 392 -12.64 -3.07 -30.27
CA TYR A 392 -12.74 -4.46 -29.78
C TYR A 392 -13.69 -4.59 -28.59
N ASN A 393 -14.18 -5.82 -28.37
CA ASN A 393 -14.96 -6.22 -27.18
C ASN A 393 -16.13 -5.28 -26.84
N LYS A 394 -16.82 -4.75 -27.87
CA LYS A 394 -17.95 -3.81 -27.74
C LYS A 394 -19.13 -4.41 -26.97
N ASP A 395 -19.27 -5.72 -27.02
CA ASP A 395 -20.27 -6.50 -26.31
C ASP A 395 -19.90 -6.77 -24.84
N LEU A 396 -18.61 -6.88 -24.52
CA LEU A 396 -18.11 -7.20 -23.18
C LEU A 396 -17.87 -5.96 -22.31
N ILE A 397 -17.23 -4.93 -22.86
CA ILE A 397 -16.91 -3.69 -22.13
C ILE A 397 -18.15 -2.81 -22.08
N LYS A 398 -18.59 -2.49 -20.86
CA LYS A 398 -19.83 -1.75 -20.60
C LYS A 398 -19.63 -0.28 -20.33
N PHE A 399 -18.48 0.07 -19.77
CA PHE A 399 -18.19 1.45 -19.47
C PHE A 399 -16.69 1.70 -19.55
N ARG A 400 -16.32 2.87 -20.09
CA ARG A 400 -14.96 3.39 -20.10
C ARG A 400 -14.99 4.85 -19.70
N TRP A 401 -14.01 5.30 -18.92
CA TRP A 401 -13.95 6.70 -18.50
C TRP A 401 -12.53 7.21 -18.31
N SER A 402 -12.33 8.45 -18.74
CA SER A 402 -11.12 9.22 -18.55
C SER A 402 -11.41 10.72 -18.72
N GLU A 403 -10.63 11.57 -18.06
CA GLU A 403 -10.58 13.02 -18.28
C GLU A 403 -9.38 13.42 -19.18
N GLY A 404 -8.86 12.48 -19.99
CA GLY A 404 -7.64 12.65 -20.77
C GLY A 404 -6.39 12.65 -19.89
N SER A 405 -5.39 13.47 -20.23
CA SER A 405 -4.10 13.55 -19.52
C SER A 405 -4.23 13.93 -18.04
N LYS A 406 -5.32 14.60 -17.70
CA LYS A 406 -5.63 15.05 -16.36
C LYS A 406 -6.64 14.13 -15.70
N THR A 407 -6.57 12.81 -15.85
CA THR A 407 -7.52 11.93 -15.13
C THR A 407 -7.16 11.81 -13.66
N VAL A 408 -8.16 11.99 -12.78
CA VAL A 408 -8.07 11.63 -11.36
C VAL A 408 -9.38 10.97 -10.94
N GLY A 409 -9.32 9.67 -10.67
CA GLY A 409 -10.46 8.92 -10.14
C GLY A 409 -10.03 7.82 -9.18
N ALA A 410 -10.98 7.35 -8.38
CA ALA A 410 -10.78 6.27 -7.43
C ALA A 410 -12.14 5.62 -7.13
N LEU A 411 -12.15 4.42 -6.55
CA LEU A 411 -13.37 3.68 -6.29
C LEU A 411 -13.66 3.51 -4.81
N ILE A 412 -14.95 3.44 -4.48
CA ILE A 412 -15.42 2.86 -3.22
C ILE A 412 -15.98 1.47 -3.51
N MET A 413 -15.49 0.47 -2.80
CA MET A 413 -16.06 -0.86 -2.75
C MET A 413 -16.79 -1.08 -1.43
N LYS A 414 -18.07 -1.46 -1.49
CA LYS A 414 -18.90 -1.78 -0.31
C LYS A 414 -19.36 -3.23 -0.40
N ALA A 415 -19.07 -4.02 0.63
CA ALA A 415 -19.68 -5.32 0.80
C ALA A 415 -20.97 -5.21 1.59
N GLU A 416 -21.97 -5.92 1.09
CA GLU A 416 -23.26 -6.10 1.72
C GLU A 416 -23.62 -7.58 1.79
N LYS A 417 -24.75 -7.88 2.45
CA LYS A 417 -25.21 -9.25 2.67
C LYS A 417 -25.35 -10.06 1.37
N LYS A 418 -25.69 -9.44 0.23
CA LYS A 418 -25.97 -10.16 -1.03
C LYS A 418 -25.09 -9.74 -2.22
N ARG A 419 -24.34 -8.64 -2.12
CA ARG A 419 -23.53 -8.12 -3.22
C ARG A 419 -22.32 -7.33 -2.71
N LEU A 420 -21.32 -7.20 -3.57
CA LEU A 420 -20.39 -6.06 -3.53
C LEU A 420 -20.95 -4.96 -4.44
N THR A 421 -20.73 -3.71 -4.08
CA THR A 421 -21.01 -2.56 -4.94
C THR A 421 -19.73 -1.76 -5.10
N LEU A 422 -19.31 -1.53 -6.34
CA LEU A 422 -18.17 -0.69 -6.67
C LEU A 422 -18.67 0.55 -7.39
N THR A 423 -18.29 1.72 -6.90
CA THR A 423 -18.65 3.02 -7.48
C THR A 423 -17.37 3.78 -7.80
N LEU A 424 -17.22 4.21 -9.06
CA LEU A 424 -16.17 5.13 -9.49
C LEU A 424 -16.56 6.56 -9.12
N TYR A 425 -15.61 7.31 -8.57
CA TYR A 425 -15.73 8.73 -8.32
C TYR A 425 -14.64 9.52 -9.04
N ASP A 426 -15.00 10.71 -9.53
CA ASP A 426 -14.03 11.72 -10.00
C ASP A 426 -13.48 12.56 -8.84
N ARG A 427 -12.50 13.42 -9.12
CA ARG A 427 -11.90 14.36 -8.15
C ARG A 427 -12.91 15.28 -7.44
N ASN A 428 -14.05 15.54 -8.06
CA ASN A 428 -15.09 16.43 -7.53
C ASN A 428 -16.04 15.66 -6.58
N GLY A 429 -15.91 14.32 -6.53
CA GLY A 429 -16.76 13.45 -5.75
C GLY A 429 -18.06 13.08 -6.47
N ASN A 430 -18.15 13.29 -7.78
CA ASN A 430 -19.29 12.83 -8.58
C ASN A 430 -19.16 11.32 -8.79
N ALA A 431 -20.25 10.58 -8.57
CA ALA A 431 -20.31 9.18 -8.95
C ALA A 431 -20.43 9.07 -10.47
N ILE A 432 -19.44 8.49 -11.12
CA ILE A 432 -19.34 8.41 -12.58
C ILE A 432 -19.94 7.10 -13.12
N ASP A 433 -19.68 6.00 -12.43
CA ASP A 433 -20.17 4.67 -12.80
C ASP A 433 -20.33 3.79 -11.56
N GLN A 434 -21.17 2.77 -11.65
CA GLN A 434 -21.41 1.83 -10.57
C GLN A 434 -21.73 0.43 -11.09
N VAL A 435 -21.24 -0.59 -10.37
CA VAL A 435 -21.57 -1.99 -10.63
C VAL A 435 -21.82 -2.78 -9.36
N SER A 436 -22.76 -3.72 -9.45
CA SER A 436 -23.04 -4.72 -8.43
C SER A 436 -22.43 -6.06 -8.81
N VAL A 437 -21.68 -6.67 -7.89
CA VAL A 437 -21.11 -8.01 -8.01
C VAL A 437 -21.88 -8.96 -7.09
N LYS A 438 -22.56 -9.96 -7.66
CA LYS A 438 -23.23 -11.01 -6.88
C LYS A 438 -22.21 -12.08 -6.49
N SER A 439 -22.32 -12.61 -5.26
CA SER A 439 -21.53 -13.77 -4.82
C SER A 439 -21.86 -15.01 -5.64
N LYS A 440 -20.85 -15.78 -6.04
CA LYS A 440 -20.98 -17.10 -6.68
C LYS A 440 -20.96 -18.26 -5.70
N SER A 441 -20.59 -18.00 -4.44
CA SER A 441 -20.57 -19.03 -3.40
C SER A 441 -21.96 -19.60 -3.17
N LYS A 442 -22.13 -20.89 -3.45
CA LYS A 442 -23.38 -21.61 -3.20
C LYS A 442 -23.62 -21.91 -1.71
N LYS A 443 -22.65 -21.67 -0.83
CA LYS A 443 -22.65 -22.07 0.59
C LYS A 443 -23.53 -21.21 1.53
N LEU A 444 -24.35 -20.29 1.02
CA LEU A 444 -25.23 -19.45 1.84
C LEU A 444 -26.66 -19.27 1.27
N ARG A 445 -27.15 -20.23 0.48
CA ARG A 445 -28.58 -20.29 0.15
C ARG A 445 -29.34 -21.15 1.13
#